data_AF-A0A1Z9J7R5-F1
#
_entry.id   AF-A0A1Z9J7R5-F1
#
_cell.length_a   1.000
_cell.length_b   1.000
_cell.length_c   1.000
_cell.angle_alpha   90.00
_cell.angle_beta   90.00
_cell.angle_gamma   90.00
#
_symmetry.space_group_name_H-M   'P 1'
#
loop_
_entity.id
_entity.type
_entity.pdbx_description
1 polymer ?
#
loop_
_entity_poly.entity_id
_entity_poly.type
_entity_poly.pdbx_seq_one_letter_code
_entity_poly.pdbx_strand_id
1 'polypeptide(L)' 'MKIAADRLRLQAQLILAAWGMPKGYIDHTVSAMIDTDLHGIDSHGIGMLSGYNDWRKTGGI' A
#
# COMPACT_ATOMS: atom_id res chain seq x y z
N MET A 1 7.11 15.21 -6.75
CA MET A 1 5.67 15.53 -6.70
C MET A 1 5.20 15.36 -5.26
N LYS A 2 4.43 16.30 -4.68
CA LYS A 2 3.88 16.16 -3.32
C LYS A 2 2.41 15.73 -3.41
N ILE A 3 2.03 14.67 -2.70
CA ILE A 3 0.67 14.15 -2.64
C ILE A 3 0.23 14.11 -1.17
N ALA A 4 -1.04 14.44 -0.90
CA ALA A 4 -1.60 14.35 0.45
C ALA A 4 -1.68 12.88 0.92
N ALA A 5 -1.32 12.62 2.17
CA ALA A 5 -1.33 11.28 2.76
C ALA A 5 -2.70 10.59 2.65
N ASP A 6 -3.79 11.32 2.87
CA ASP A 6 -5.15 10.77 2.76
C ASP A 6 -5.51 10.34 1.34
N ARG A 7 -4.97 11.03 0.33
CA ARG A 7 -5.17 10.64 -1.07
C ARG A 7 -4.41 9.35 -1.39
N LEU A 8 -3.17 9.22 -0.90
CA LEU A 8 -2.39 7.99 -1.04
C LEU A 8 -3.03 6.82 -0.28
N ARG A 9 -3.54 7.08 0.93
CA ARG A 9 -4.29 6.11 1.74
C ARG A 9 -5.49 5.56 0.96
N LEU A 10 -6.34 6.43 0.43
CA LEU A 10 -7.51 6.01 -0.34
C LEU A 10 -7.09 5.19 -1.58
N GLN A 11 -6.07 5.62 -2.31
CA GLN A 11 -5.59 4.89 -3.48
C GLN A 11 -5.10 3.48 -3.11
N ALA A 12 -4.30 3.35 -2.07
CA ALA A 12 -3.80 2.06 -1.61
C ALA A 12 -4.93 1.14 -1.11
N GLN A 13 -5.91 1.69 -0.38
CA GLN A 13 -7.09 0.94 0.05
C GLN A 13 -7.86 0.35 -1.13
N LEU A 14 -8.09 1.16 -2.18
CA LEU A 14 -8.79 0.73 -3.39
C LEU A 14 -8.01 -0.35 -4.16
N ILE A 15 -6.68 -0.21 -4.26
CA ILE A 15 -5.82 -1.21 -4.90
C ILE A 15 -5.89 -2.54 -4.15
N LEU A 16 -5.70 -2.54 -2.83
CA LEU A 16 -5.71 -3.76 -2.02
C LEU A 16 -7.09 -4.42 -2.01
N ALA A 17 -8.18 -3.64 -1.97
CA ALA A 17 -9.53 -4.15 -2.12
C ALA A 17 -9.74 -4.83 -3.48
N ALA A 18 -9.28 -4.21 -4.57
CA ALA A 18 -9.36 -4.78 -5.92
C ALA A 18 -8.52 -6.06 -6.07
N TRP A 19 -7.45 -6.22 -5.28
CA TRP A 19 -6.66 -7.45 -5.22
C TRP A 19 -7.30 -8.57 -4.40
N GLY A 20 -8.41 -8.29 -3.70
CA GLY A 20 -9.15 -9.24 -2.90
C GLY A 20 -8.74 -9.31 -1.43
N MET A 21 -7.95 -8.34 -0.94
CA MET A 21 -7.58 -8.30 0.48
C MET A 21 -8.83 -8.09 1.36
N PRO A 22 -9.02 -8.85 2.45
CA PRO A 22 -10.16 -8.64 3.33
C PRO A 22 -10.11 -7.25 4.00
N LYS A 23 -11.26 -6.57 4.09
CA LYS A 23 -11.35 -5.20 4.62
C LYS A 23 -10.67 -5.03 5.98
N GLY A 24 -10.76 -6.04 6.87
CA GLY A 24 -10.14 -6.01 8.19
C GLY A 24 -8.62 -5.86 8.17
N TYR A 25 -7.94 -6.24 7.08
CA TYR A 25 -6.50 -6.08 6.92
C TYR A 25 -6.12 -4.79 6.20
N ILE A 26 -6.95 -4.34 5.25
CA ILE A 26 -6.63 -3.19 4.39
C ILE A 26 -6.27 -1.95 5.23
N ASP A 27 -7.10 -1.60 6.22
CA ASP A 27 -6.90 -0.37 6.99
C ASP A 27 -5.59 -0.40 7.79
N HIS A 28 -5.20 -1.56 8.34
CA HIS A 28 -3.94 -1.74 9.04
C HIS A 28 -2.74 -1.72 8.09
N THR A 29 -2.81 -2.44 6.98
CA THR A 29 -1.74 -2.48 5.97
C THR A 29 -1.45 -1.10 5.42
N VAL A 30 -2.49 -0.36 4.98
CA VAL A 30 -2.30 0.97 4.41
C VAL A 30 -1.78 1.96 5.45
N SER A 31 -2.26 1.88 6.70
CA SER A 31 -1.76 2.76 7.77
C SER A 31 -0.26 2.57 7.99
N ALA A 32 0.22 1.33 8.06
CA ALA A 32 1.65 1.04 8.20
C ALA A 32 2.48 1.58 7.02
N MET A 33 2.00 1.42 5.79
CA MET A 33 2.72 1.91 4.59
C MET A 33 2.77 3.45 4.55
N ILE A 34 1.67 4.13 4.88
CA ILE A 34 1.61 5.59 4.90
C ILE A 34 2.47 6.16 6.02
N ASP A 35 2.42 5.57 7.21
CA ASP A 35 3.28 6.01 8.32
C ASP A 35 4.77 5.84 7.95
N THR A 36 5.11 4.77 7.24
CA THR A 36 6.46 4.52 6.74
C THR A 36 6.93 5.61 5.76
N ASP A 37 6.09 6.03 4.80
CA ASP A 37 6.37 7.16 3.91
C ASP A 37 6.51 8.48 4.68
N LEU A 38 5.65 8.73 5.67
CA LEU A 38 5.69 9.95 6.49
C LEU A 38 6.97 10.07 7.33
N HIS A 39 7.60 8.94 7.66
CA HIS A 39 8.89 8.89 8.34
C HIS A 39 10.08 8.88 7.37
N GLY A 40 9.86 8.99 6.05
CA GLY A 40 10.90 9.04 5.03
C GLY A 40 11.60 7.69 4.79
N ILE A 41 10.92 6.57 5.08
CA ILE A 41 11.44 5.22 4.87
C ILE A 41 10.91 4.69 3.53
N ASP A 42 11.41 5.27 2.43
CA ASP A 42 10.86 5.02 1.08
C ASP A 42 10.97 3.54 0.63
N SER A 43 11.88 2.77 1.21
CA SER A 43 12.12 1.36 0.86
C SER A 43 11.00 0.41 1.28
N HIS A 44 10.09 0.83 2.16
CA HIS A 44 9.04 -0.02 2.73
C HIS A 44 7.64 0.63 2.71
N GLY A 45 7.51 1.81 2.08
CA GLY A 45 6.26 2.57 2.03
C GLY A 45 5.37 2.22 0.84
N ILE A 46 4.54 3.17 0.39
CA ILE A 46 3.55 2.94 -0.67
C ILE A 46 4.18 2.56 -2.02
N GLY A 47 5.43 2.96 -2.24
CA GLY A 47 6.21 2.61 -3.43
C GLY A 47 6.35 1.09 -3.65
N MET A 48 6.25 0.29 -2.58
CA MET A 48 6.33 -1.17 -2.66
C MET A 48 5.13 -1.84 -3.33
N LEU A 49 4.00 -1.14 -3.53
CA LEU A 49 2.82 -1.72 -4.18
C LEU A 49 3.11 -2.27 -5.58
N SER A 50 4.03 -1.66 -6.35
CA SER A 50 4.43 -2.19 -7.66
C SER A 50 5.09 -3.56 -7.53
N GLY A 51 6.03 -3.71 -6.59
CA GLY A 51 6.68 -5.00 -6.29
C GLY A 51 5.71 -6.05 -5.76
N TYR A 52 4.80 -5.64 -4.86
CA TYR A 52 3.76 -6.55 -4.35
C TYR A 52 2.82 -7.03 -5.45
N ASN A 53 2.48 -6.18 -6.43
CA ASN A 53 1.69 -6.59 -7.59
C ASN A 53 2.41 -7.66 -8.42
N ASP A 54 3.72 -7.52 -8.59
CA ASP A 54 4.51 -8.50 -9.35
C ASP A 54 4.60 -9.83 -8.59
N TRP A 55 4.85 -9.79 -7.28
CA TRP A 55 4.85 -11.00 -6.44
C TRP A 55 3.49 -11.69 -6.39
N ARG A 56 2.39 -10.93 -6.28
CA ARG A 56 1.03 -11.47 -6.35
C ARG A 56 0.79 -12.21 -7.66
N LYS A 57 1.28 -11.68 -8.79
CA LYS A 57 1.12 -12.31 -10.11
C LYS A 57 1.96 -13.56 -10.29
N THR A 58 3.10 -13.67 -9.59
CA THR A 58 3.98 -14.83 -9.65
C THR A 58 3.72 -15.86 -8.55
N GLY A 59 2.75 -15.60 -7.66
CA GLY A 59 2.38 -16.49 -6.55
C GLY A 59 3.32 -16.40 -5.34
N GLY A 60 4.11 -15.33 -5.23
CA GLY A 60 4.99 -15.05 -4.10
C GLY A 60 4.29 -14.49 -2.86
N ILE A 61 3.00 -14.14 -2.96
CA ILE A 61 2.11 -13.65 -1.90
C ILE A 61 0.68 -14.13 -2.20
#